data_AF-A0A4R6QZE1-F1
#
_entry.id   AF-A0A4R6QZE1-F1
#
_cell.length_a   1.000
_cell.length_b   1.000
_cell.length_c   1.000
_cell.angle_alpha   90.00
_cell.angle_beta   90.00
_cell.angle_gamma   90.00
#
_symmetry.space_group_name_H-M   'P 1'
#
loop_
_entity.id
_entity.type
_entity.pdbx_description
1 polymer ?
#
loop_
_entity_poly.entity_id
_entity_poly.type
_entity_poly.pdbx_seq_one_letter_code
_entity_poly.pdbx_strand_id
1 'polypeptide(L)'
;MKERMLRLQQVQLNNFKNVRQGQIVFNSYKRENFFSKKSDVLGIYGQNGSGKTAFIEALWILKLVLLGEALPGDIEDYIYQGEKEAAINAVFLCLWERININYFMKW
;
A
#
# COMPACT_ATOMS: atom_id res chain seq x y z
N MET A 1 -19.46 -21.86 1.84
CA MET A 1 -18.36 -21.28 1.03
C MET A 1 -17.21 -20.95 1.98
N LYS A 2 -15.98 -21.40 1.70
CA LYS A 2 -14.79 -20.92 2.44
C LYS A 2 -14.62 -19.43 2.14
N GLU A 3 -14.58 -18.60 3.17
CA GLU A 3 -14.32 -17.15 3.04
C GLU A 3 -12.97 -16.96 2.33
N ARG A 4 -12.99 -16.30 1.16
CA ARG A 4 -11.77 -15.82 0.49
C ARG A 4 -11.50 -14.43 1.03
N MET A 5 -10.43 -14.30 1.81
CA MET A 5 -10.04 -13.02 2.38
C MET A 5 -8.61 -12.68 1.96
N LEU A 6 -8.46 -11.48 1.40
CA LEU A 6 -7.18 -10.83 1.18
C LEU A 6 -7.09 -9.68 2.20
N ARG A 7 -6.07 -9.71 3.06
CA ARG A 7 -5.89 -8.69 4.10
C ARG A 7 -4.55 -8.00 3.95
N LEU A 8 -4.57 -6.69 3.77
CA LEU A 8 -3.36 -5.88 3.74
C LEU A 8 -2.68 -5.88 5.13
N GLN A 9 -1.41 -6.25 5.16
CA GLN A 9 -0.61 -6.41 6.38
C GLN A 9 0.42 -5.30 6.55
N GLN A 10 0.94 -4.78 5.43
CA GLN A 10 1.94 -3.73 5.41
C GLN A 10 1.91 -3.00 4.08
N VAL A 11 2.21 -1.70 4.10
CA VAL A 11 2.56 -0.92 2.92
C VAL A 11 3.83 -0.13 3.19
N GLN A 12 4.77 -0.15 2.26
CA GLN A 12 5.94 0.71 2.23
C GLN A 12 5.92 1.56 0.95
N LEU A 13 6.27 2.83 1.10
CA LEU A 13 6.41 3.80 0.03
C LEU A 13 7.86 4.23 -0.06
N ASN A 14 8.42 4.19 -1.27
CA ASN A 14 9.73 4.75 -1.58
C ASN A 14 9.56 5.76 -2.71
N ASN A 15 10.06 6.98 -2.50
CA ASN A 15 10.05 8.07 -3.47
C ASN A 15 8.65 8.33 -4.07
N PHE A 16 7.60 8.27 -3.25
CA PHE A 16 6.22 8.45 -3.69
C PHE A 16 5.67 9.82 -3.26
N LYS A 17 5.36 10.68 -4.22
CA LYS A 17 4.97 12.09 -4.01
C LYS A 17 5.94 12.81 -3.07
N ASN A 18 5.47 13.27 -1.91
CA ASN A 18 6.28 13.96 -0.91
C ASN A 18 6.91 13.00 0.12
N VAL A 19 6.77 11.68 -0.06
CA VAL A 19 7.27 10.64 0.85
C VAL A 19 8.52 9.98 0.26
N ARG A 20 9.71 10.30 0.79
CA ARG A 20 10.95 9.63 0.39
C ARG A 20 10.99 8.17 0.84
N GLN A 21 10.68 7.92 2.11
CA GLN A 21 10.59 6.58 2.70
C GLN A 21 9.50 6.60 3.77
N GLY A 22 8.53 5.69 3.64
CA GLY A 22 7.42 5.57 4.59
C GLY A 22 6.96 4.14 4.72
N GLN A 23 6.51 3.75 5.92
CA GLN A 23 5.99 2.40 6.19
C GLN A 23 4.81 2.46 7.14
N ILE A 24 3.76 1.74 6.82
CA ILE A 24 2.66 1.42 7.73
C ILE A 24 2.59 -0.10 7.87
N VAL A 25 2.71 -0.56 9.12
CA VAL A 25 2.53 -1.95 9.52
C VAL A 25 1.21 -2.05 10.28
N PHE A 26 0.28 -2.86 9.78
CA PHE A 26 -1.06 -2.97 10.35
C PHE A 26 -1.03 -3.78 11.66
N ASN A 27 -1.91 -3.46 12.61
CA ASN A 27 -1.85 -4.01 13.97
C ASN A 27 -1.99 -5.53 14.03
N SER A 28 -2.85 -6.12 13.21
CA SER A 28 -2.98 -7.57 13.07
C SER A 28 -1.68 -8.24 12.66
N TYR A 29 -0.92 -7.64 11.74
CA TYR A 29 0.41 -8.11 11.34
C TYR A 29 1.41 -7.96 12.49
N LYS A 30 1.46 -6.76 13.08
CA LYS A 30 2.41 -6.41 14.14
C LYS A 30 2.28 -7.29 15.38
N ARG A 31 1.06 -7.73 15.69
CA ARG A 31 0.74 -8.58 16.85
C ARG A 31 0.66 -10.07 16.49
N GLU A 32 1.02 -10.44 15.26
CA GLU A 32 0.90 -11.81 14.73
C GLU A 32 -0.53 -12.40 14.83
N ASN A 33 -1.53 -11.53 14.98
CA ASN A 33 -2.94 -11.89 15.05
C ASN A 33 -3.58 -11.76 13.66
N PHE A 34 -2.98 -12.48 12.70
CA PHE A 34 -3.26 -12.36 11.26
C PHE A 34 -4.74 -12.59 10.91
N PHE A 35 -5.43 -13.45 11.66
CA PHE A 35 -6.82 -13.85 11.44
C PHE A 35 -7.84 -13.04 12.26
N SER A 36 -7.40 -11.97 12.95
CA SER A 36 -8.31 -11.09 13.69
C SER A 36 -9.40 -10.53 12.77
N LYS A 37 -10.68 -10.67 13.14
CA LYS A 37 -11.79 -10.01 12.41
C LYS A 37 -11.95 -8.51 12.73
N LYS A 38 -11.09 -7.95 13.59
CA LYS A 38 -11.12 -6.53 13.96
C LYS A 38 -10.39 -5.68 12.91
N SER A 39 -10.85 -4.46 12.72
CA SER A 39 -10.16 -3.46 11.90
C SER A 39 -8.80 -3.10 12.49
N ASP A 40 -7.81 -2.87 11.62
CA ASP A 40 -6.46 -2.49 12.03
C ASP A 40 -6.25 -0.98 12.15
N VAL A 41 -7.04 -0.20 11.39
CA VAL A 41 -6.92 1.25 11.28
C VAL A 41 -8.25 1.89 11.62
N LEU A 42 -8.23 2.86 12.53
CA LEU A 42 -9.37 3.74 12.83
C LEU A 42 -9.32 5.00 11.95
N GLY A 43 -8.13 5.54 11.72
CA GLY A 43 -7.88 6.71 10.88
C GLY A 43 -6.38 7.00 10.74
N ILE A 44 -6.02 7.89 9.82
CA ILE A 44 -4.64 8.35 9.60
C ILE A 44 -4.57 9.83 9.99
N TYR A 45 -3.74 10.16 10.97
CA TYR A 45 -3.61 11.50 11.55
C TYR A 45 -2.16 11.99 11.49
N GLY A 46 -1.97 13.31 11.48
CA GLY A 46 -0.64 13.95 11.42
C GLY A 46 -0.69 15.36 10.83
N GLN A 47 0.40 16.11 10.94
CA GLN A 47 0.52 17.48 10.41
C GLN A 47 0.38 17.56 8.88
N ASN A 48 0.11 18.75 8.34
CA ASN A 48 0.11 18.97 6.90
C ASN A 48 1.47 18.61 6.29
N GLY A 49 1.45 18.02 5.09
CA GLY A 49 2.67 17.54 4.43
C GLY A 49 3.28 16.26 5.02
N SER A 50 2.66 15.61 6.01
CA SER A 50 3.17 14.34 6.59
C SER A 50 2.95 13.09 5.70
N GLY A 51 2.44 13.24 4.48
CA GLY A 51 2.26 12.13 3.53
C GLY A 51 0.95 11.33 3.67
N LYS A 52 -0.06 11.84 4.40
CA LYS A 52 -1.35 11.16 4.58
C LYS A 52 -2.09 10.94 3.26
N THR A 53 -2.25 12.00 2.47
CA THR A 53 -2.89 11.94 1.14
C THR A 53 -2.11 11.02 0.22
N ALA A 54 -0.77 11.16 0.18
CA ALA A 54 0.10 10.28 -0.58
C ALA A 54 -0.11 8.80 -0.22
N PHE A 55 -0.29 8.47 1.06
CA PHE A 55 -0.58 7.09 1.46
C PHE A 55 -1.93 6.58 0.95
N ILE A 56 -2.99 7.39 1.04
CA ILE A 56 -4.32 7.02 0.51
C ILE A 56 -4.26 6.84 -1.01
N GLU A 57 -3.53 7.69 -1.71
CA GLU A 57 -3.36 7.60 -3.15
C GLU A 57 -2.55 6.36 -3.56
N ALA A 58 -1.53 5.99 -2.78
CA ALA A 58 -0.80 4.74 -3.00
C ALA A 58 -1.71 3.51 -2.85
N LEU A 59 -2.65 3.52 -1.89
CA LEU A 59 -3.65 2.45 -1.77
C LEU A 59 -4.63 2.43 -2.94
N TRP A 60 -4.98 3.60 -3.48
CA TRP A 60 -5.81 3.70 -4.67
C TRP A 60 -5.10 3.12 -5.91
N ILE A 61 -3.84 3.51 -6.16
CA ILE A 61 -3.02 2.93 -7.24
C ILE A 61 -2.90 1.42 -7.06
N LEU A 62 -2.60 0.95 -5.85
CA LEU A 62 -2.51 -0.48 -5.55
C LEU A 62 -3.81 -1.22 -5.88
N LYS A 63 -4.97 -0.61 -5.59
CA LYS A 63 -6.28 -1.16 -5.97
C LYS A 63 -6.44 -1.25 -7.50
N LEU A 64 -6.11 -0.20 -8.25
CA LEU A 64 -6.19 -0.21 -9.73
C LEU A 64 -5.37 -1.38 -10.30
N VAL A 65 -4.12 -1.52 -9.83
CA VAL A 65 -3.20 -2.57 -10.28
C VAL A 65 -3.73 -3.96 -9.97
N LEU A 66 -4.27 -4.17 -8.76
CA LEU A 66 -4.85 -5.45 -8.36
C LEU A 66 -6.11 -5.82 -9.16
N LEU A 67 -6.83 -4.82 -9.67
CA LEU A 67 -8.00 -5.01 -10.53
C LEU A 67 -7.65 -5.12 -12.02
N GLY A 68 -6.38 -4.90 -12.40
CA GLY A 68 -5.96 -4.84 -13.80
C GLY A 68 -6.48 -3.60 -14.53
N GLU A 69 -6.82 -2.54 -13.79
CA GLU A 69 -7.27 -1.26 -14.35
C GLU A 69 -6.09 -0.43 -14.86
N ALA A 70 -6.37 0.47 -15.79
CA ALA A 70 -5.37 1.41 -16.29
C ALA A 70 -4.92 2.37 -15.17
N LEU A 71 -3.64 2.69 -15.18
CA LEU A 71 -3.09 3.74 -14.32
C LEU A 71 -3.53 5.12 -14.82
N PRO A 72 -3.63 6.12 -13.93
CA PRO A 72 -3.98 7.47 -14.34
C PRO A 72 -2.91 8.07 -15.26
N GLY A 73 -3.32 8.98 -16.15
CA GLY A 73 -2.42 9.56 -17.16
C GLY A 73 -1.29 10.41 -16.59
N ASP A 74 -1.45 10.88 -15.35
CA ASP A 74 -0.50 11.69 -14.57
C ASP A 74 0.33 10.85 -13.59
N ILE A 75 0.51 9.54 -13.84
CA ILE A 75 1.18 8.63 -12.91
C ILE A 75 2.62 9.06 -12.56
N GLU A 76 3.27 9.80 -13.45
CA GLU A 76 4.61 10.37 -13.25
C GLU A 76 4.66 11.43 -12.13
N ASP A 77 3.55 12.14 -11.88
CA ASP A 77 3.43 13.14 -10.79
C ASP A 77 3.46 12.49 -9.40
N TYR A 78 3.38 11.15 -9.34
CA TYR A 78 3.51 10.38 -8.12
C TYR A 78 4.97 10.03 -7.79
N ILE A 79 5.93 10.38 -8.64
CA ILE A 79 7.36 10.21 -8.36
C ILE A 79 7.86 11.41 -7.54
N TYR A 80 8.64 11.13 -6.50
CA TYR A 80 9.24 12.17 -5.67
C TYR A 80 10.13 13.08 -6.52
N GLN A 81 10.03 14.40 -6.28
CA GLN A 81 10.75 15.39 -7.08
C GLN A 81 12.26 15.13 -7.10
N GLY A 82 12.81 14.96 -8.30
CA GLY A 82 14.23 14.70 -8.53
C GLY A 82 14.61 13.21 -8.53
N GLU A 83 13.67 12.31 -8.26
CA GLU A 83 13.88 10.86 -8.34
C GLU A 83 13.42 10.33 -9.70
N LYS A 84 13.95 9.15 -10.09
CA LYS A 84 13.63 8.51 -11.38
C LYS A 84 12.51 7.47 -11.29
N GLU A 85 12.26 6.96 -10.08
CA GLU A 85 11.31 5.89 -9.84
C GLU A 85 10.67 6.05 -8.47
N ALA A 86 9.46 5.49 -8.34
CA ALA A 86 8.72 5.36 -7.10
C ALA A 86 8.28 3.90 -6.92
N ALA A 87 8.20 3.43 -5.69
CA ALA A 87 7.77 2.07 -5.39
C ALA A 87 6.72 2.02 -4.28
N ILE A 88 5.69 1.20 -4.49
CA ILE A 88 4.69 0.81 -3.50
C ILE A 88 4.87 -0.69 -3.24
N ASN A 89 5.42 -1.04 -2.08
CA ASN A 89 5.54 -2.44 -1.66
C ASN A 89 4.42 -2.78 -0.68
N ALA A 90 3.60 -3.77 -1.00
CA ALA A 90 2.48 -4.18 -0.16
C ALA A 90 2.59 -5.66 0.20
N VAL A 91 2.32 -5.98 1.46
CA VAL A 91 2.24 -7.36 1.95
C VAL A 91 0.79 -7.69 2.22
N PHE A 92 0.32 -8.81 1.68
CA PHE A 92 -1.03 -9.30 1.92
C PHE A 92 -1.00 -10.66 2.61
N LEU A 93 -1.96 -10.88 3.50
CA LEU A 93 -2.35 -12.20 3.94
C LEU A 93 -3.46 -12.69 3.01
N CYS A 94 -3.16 -13.73 2.24
CA CYS A 94 -4.15 -14.51 1.55
C CYS A 94 -4.59 -15.66 2.45
N LEU A 95 -5.87 -15.73 2.78
CA LEU A 95 -6.47 -16.87 3.46
C LEU A 95 -6.70 -18.06 2.51
N TRP A 96 -5.80 -18.25 1.54
CA TRP A 96 -5.76 -19.32 0.53
C TRP A 96 -4.31 -19.41 0.01
N GLU A 97 -3.45 -20.21 0.66
CA GLU A 97 -1.99 -20.34 0.41
C GLU A 97 -1.18 -19.01 0.41
N ARG A 98 0.09 -19.05 0.84
CA ARG A 98 0.94 -17.84 0.89
C ARG A 98 1.38 -17.47 -0.54
N ILE A 99 0.91 -16.34 -1.06
CA ILE A 99 1.40 -15.73 -2.31
C ILE A 99 2.12 -14.43 -1.96
N ASN A 100 3.41 -14.32 -2.28
CA ASN A 100 4.14 -13.06 -2.24
C ASN A 100 4.02 -12.40 -3.61
N ILE A 101 3.29 -11.30 -3.71
CA ILE A 101 3.21 -10.52 -4.96
C ILE A 101 4.07 -9.28 -4.80
N ASN A 102 5.21 -9.26 -5.49
CA ASN A 102 6.07 -8.09 -5.59
C ASN A 102 5.71 -7.35 -6.88
N TYR A 103 5.10 -6.17 -6.77
CA TYR A 103 4.90 -5.29 -7.92
C TYR A 103 6.09 -4.34 -8.03
N PHE A 104 6.83 -4.45 -9.13
CA PHE A 104 7.91 -3.53 -9.47
C PHE A 104 7.44 -2.72 -10.69
N MET A 105 7.10 -1.45 -10.47
CA MET A 105 6.77 -0.54 -11.56
C MET A 105 8.00 0.29 -11.88
N LYS A 106 8.49 0.13 -13.11
CA LYS A 106 9.61 0.86 -13.68
C LYS A 106 9.09 1.56 -14.93
N TRP A 107 9.27 2.87 -14.98
CA TRP A 107 8.99 3.68 -16.18
C TRP A 107 10.32 4.03 -16.84
#